data_AF-A0A955KD50-F1
#
_entry.id   AF-A0A955KD50-F1
#
_cell.length_a   1.000
_cell.length_b   1.000
_cell.length_c   1.000
_cell.angle_alpha   90.00
_cell.angle_beta   90.00
_cell.angle_gamma   90.00
#
_symmetry.space_group_name_H-M   'P 1'
#
loop_
_entity.id
_entity.type
_entity.pdbx_description
1 polymer ?
#
loop_
_entity_poly.entity_id
_entity_poly.type
_entity_poly.pdbx_seq_one_letter_code
_entity_poly.pdbx_strand_id
1 'polypeptide(L)' 'MAELKALCMKCRDANNKPTMQTMQNPSVEEKNNRYSAKGKCAQCGGNMFKFLSKADAEALK' A
#
# COMPACT_ATOMS: atom_id res chain seq x y z
N MET A 1 11.15 -8.63 5.38
CA MET A 1 10.42 -7.61 4.60
C MET A 1 9.08 -7.42 5.28
N ALA A 2 8.80 -6.22 5.80
CA ALA A 2 7.52 -5.95 6.43
C ALA A 2 6.40 -6.06 5.38
N GLU A 3 5.42 -6.94 5.61
CA GLU A 3 4.29 -7.09 4.70
C GLU A 3 3.45 -5.82 4.71
N LEU A 4 3.58 -5.02 3.64
CA LEU A 4 2.87 -3.76 3.56
C LEU A 4 1.41 -4.02 3.19
N LYS A 5 0.49 -3.84 4.16
CA LYS A 5 -0.94 -3.89 3.86
C LYS A 5 -1.47 -2.52 3.49
N ALA A 6 -2.20 -2.45 2.39
CA ALA A 6 -2.78 -1.21 1.88
C ALA A 6 -4.23 -1.42 1.44
N LEU A 7 -4.92 -0.32 1.14
CA LEU A 7 -6.28 -0.39 0.61
C LEU A 7 -6.22 -0.68 -0.90
N CYS A 8 -6.87 -1.77 -1.32
CA CYS A 8 -7.07 -2.02 -2.74
C CYS A 8 -8.46 -1.52 -3.15
N MET A 9 -8.52 -0.46 -3.95
CA MET A 9 -9.79 0.09 -4.44
C MET A 9 -10.57 -0.87 -5.34
N LYS A 10 -9.94 -1.93 -5.88
CA LYS A 10 -10.62 -3.00 -6.62
C LYS A 10 -11.22 -4.07 -5.70
N CYS A 11 -10.56 -4.40 -4.59
CA CYS A 11 -11.07 -5.40 -3.64
C CYS A 11 -12.06 -4.80 -2.62
N ARG A 12 -12.08 -3.47 -2.49
CA ARG A 12 -13.06 -2.76 -1.67
C ARG A 12 -14.30 -2.50 -2.53
N ASP A 13 -15.40 -3.12 -2.16
CA ASP A 13 -16.71 -2.85 -2.72
C ASP A 13 -17.68 -2.39 -1.61
N ALA A 14 -18.95 -2.12 -1.96
CA ALA A 14 -19.95 -1.65 -1.00
C ALA A 14 -20.27 -2.69 0.10
N ASN A 15 -20.06 -3.98 -0.19
CA ASN A 15 -20.34 -5.12 0.68
C ASN A 15 -19.08 -5.63 1.42
N ASN A 16 -17.89 -5.32 0.91
CA ASN A 16 -16.57 -5.66 1.47
C ASN A 16 -15.80 -4.39 1.87
N LYS A 17 -16.06 -3.89 3.07
CA LYS A 17 -15.22 -2.87 3.76
C LYS A 17 -14.64 -3.50 5.05
N PRO A 18 -13.35 -3.35 5.41
CA PRO A 18 -12.17 -2.83 4.71
C PRO A 18 -11.13 -3.96 4.51
N THR A 19 -10.93 -4.46 3.29
CA THR A 19 -9.87 -5.44 3.06
C THR A 19 -8.54 -4.72 2.83
N MET A 20 -7.79 -4.54 3.92
CA MET A 20 -6.36 -4.23 3.81
C MET A 20 -5.67 -5.44 3.19
N GLN A 21 -5.30 -5.32 1.91
CA GLN A 21 -4.67 -6.39 1.15
C GLN A 21 -3.16 -6.29 1.25
N THR A 22 -2.48 -7.43 1.16
CA THR A 22 -1.02 -7.46 1.07
C THR A 22 -0.58 -6.83 -0.26
N MET A 23 0.30 -5.83 -0.17
CA MET A 23 0.91 -5.19 -1.31
C MET A 23 2.15 -5.99 -1.73
N GLN A 24 2.11 -6.49 -2.96
CA GLN A 24 3.26 -7.10 -3.63
C GLN A 24 4.11 -6.02 -4.28
N ASN A 25 5.42 -6.23 -4.21
CA ASN A 25 6.45 -5.35 -4.75
C ASN A 25 6.23 -3.88 -4.33
N PRO A 26 6.14 -3.59 -3.02
CA PRO A 26 6.01 -2.23 -2.54
C PRO A 26 7.28 -1.44 -2.90
N SER A 27 7.10 -0.34 -3.62
CA SER A 27 8.12 0.65 -3.90
C SER A 27 7.76 1.92 -3.13
N VAL A 28 8.65 2.33 -2.23
CA VAL A 28 8.48 3.55 -1.43
C VAL A 28 9.10 4.72 -2.18
N GLU A 29 8.27 5.72 -2.47
CA GLU A 29 8.66 6.98 -3.08
C GLU A 29 8.43 8.13 -2.10
N GLU A 30 9.37 9.07 -2.08
CA GLU A 30 9.29 10.31 -1.33
C GLU A 30 9.06 11.48 -2.29
N LYS A 31 8.02 12.29 -2.03
CA LYS A 31 7.75 13.51 -2.79
C LYS A 31 7.24 14.61 -1.87
N ASN A 32 7.92 15.76 -1.85
CA ASN A 32 7.57 16.93 -1.02
C ASN A 32 7.36 16.57 0.47
N ASN A 33 8.32 15.86 1.09
CA ASN A 33 8.24 15.34 2.46
C ASN A 33 7.03 14.41 2.75
N ARG A 34 6.37 13.89 1.72
CA ARG A 34 5.33 12.86 1.85
C ARG A 34 5.87 11.54 1.33
N TYR A 35 5.77 10.53 2.17
CA TYR A 35 6.14 9.17 1.81
C TYR A 35 4.92 8.41 1.33
N SER A 36 5.13 7.64 0.27
CA SER A 36 4.07 6.79 -0.27
C SER A 36 4.64 5.51 -0.81
N ALA A 37 3.99 4.40 -0.51
CA ALA A 37 4.26 3.13 -1.11
C ALA A 37 3.28 2.86 -2.25
N LYS A 38 3.83 2.49 -3.41
CA LYS A 38 3.10 2.00 -4.58
C LYS A 38 3.40 0.52 -4.74
N GLY A 39 2.40 -0.26 -5.10
CA GLY A 39 2.60 -1.67 -5.41
C GLY A 39 1.34 -2.28 -6.00
N LYS A 40 1.30 -3.61 -6.06
CA LYS A 40 0.17 -4.37 -6.60
C LYS A 40 -0.54 -5.16 -5.51
N CYS A 41 -1.85 -5.32 -5.64
CA CYS A 41 -2.64 -6.17 -4.77
C CYS A 41 -2.30 -7.64 -5.00
N ALA A 42 -1.92 -8.34 -3.94
CA ALA A 42 -1.67 -9.78 -4.01
C ALA A 42 -2.90 -10.57 -4.48
N GLN A 43 -4.10 -10.10 -4.16
CA GLN A 43 -5.34 -10.83 -4.44
C GLN A 43 -5.87 -10.60 -5.86
N CYS A 44 -5.86 -9.36 -6.36
CA CYS A 44 -6.51 -9.01 -7.63
C CYS A 44 -5.58 -8.36 -8.67
N GLY A 45 -4.29 -8.20 -8.35
CA GLY A 45 -3.30 -7.53 -9.21
C GLY A 45 -3.55 -6.03 -9.43
N GLY A 46 -4.57 -5.46 -8.79
CA GLY A 46 -4.91 -4.04 -8.89
C GLY A 46 -3.84 -3.14 -8.29
N ASN A 47 -3.75 -1.91 -8.79
CA ASN A 47 -2.82 -0.92 -8.25
C ASN A 47 -3.20 -0.56 -6.82
N MET A 48 -2.21 -0.53 -5.95
CA MET A 48 -2.35 -0.14 -4.55
C MET A 48 -1.43 1.03 -4.26
N PHE A 49 -1.93 1.93 -3.41
CA PHE A 49 -1.20 3.10 -2.97
C PHE A 49 -1.45 3.28 -1.46
N LYS A 50 -0.40 3.52 -0.69
CA LYS A 50 -0.50 3.81 0.73
C LYS A 50 0.40 4.97 1.08
N PHE A 51 -0.18 6.00 1.69
CA PHE A 51 0.62 7.04 2.34
C PHE A 51 1.27 6.44 3.59
N LEU A 52 2.55 6.76 3.77
CA LEU A 52 3.34 6.32 4.90
C LEU A 52 3.73 7.54 5.73
N SER A 53 3.89 7.34 7.04
CA SER A 53 4.61 8.29 7.85
C SER A 53 6.11 8.22 7.52
N LYS A 54 6.88 9.24 7.90
CA LYS A 54 8.34 9.24 7.72
C LYS A 54 8.99 8.03 8.39
N ALA A 55 8.58 7.72 9.62
CA ALA A 55 9.10 6.59 10.38
C ALA A 55 8.79 5.24 9.70
N ASP A 56 7.56 5.05 9.21
CA ASP A 56 7.20 3.83 8.48
C ASP A 56 7.99 3.69 7.18
N ALA A 57 8.17 4.79 6.46
CA ALA A 57 8.89 4.80 5.19
C ALA A 57 10.38 4.49 5.36
N GLU A 58 11.02 5.02 6.41
CA GLU A 58 12.42 4.72 6.75
C GLU A 58 12.59 3.25 7.18
N ALA A 59 11.60 2.64 7.83
CA ALA A 59 11.62 1.22 8.18
C ALA A 59 11.40 0.27 6.98
N LEU A 60 10.89 0.79 5.85
CA LEU A 60 10.57 0.05 4.63
C LEU A 60 11.57 0.27 3.48
N LYS A 61 12.44 1.28 3.62
CA LYS A 61 13.50 1.62 2.67
C LYS A 61 14.65 0.62 2.77
#